data_AF-A0A946AAV6-F1
#
_entry.id   AF-A0A946AAV6-F1
#
_cell.length_a   1.000
_cell.length_b   1.000
_cell.length_c   1.000
_cell.angle_alpha   90.00
_cell.angle_beta   90.00
_cell.angle_gamma   90.00
#
_symmetry.space_group_name_H-M   'P 1'
#
loop_
_entity.id
_entity.type
_entity.pdbx_description
1 polymer ?
#
loop_
_entity_poly.entity_id
_entity_poly.type
_entity_poly.pdbx_seq_one_letter_code
_entity_poly.pdbx_strand_id
1 'polypeptide(L)'
;MDGRELQLIDLATHSGGLPREIDHPQGPPEDPFLYKTLEAYKANLDAGPLMFKPGTGISYSNFGFDLLAQALSGAAGLMKNSCSNGYLNPLT
;
A
#
# COMPACT_ATOMS: atom_id res chain seq x y z
N MET A 1 6.14 24.01 -1.28
CA MET A 1 5.08 23.00 -1.40
C MET A 1 4.53 22.80 -0.01
N ASP A 2 3.34 23.33 0.30
CA ASP A 2 2.78 23.30 1.66
C ASP A 2 1.96 22.02 1.88
N GLY A 3 2.59 20.88 1.59
CA GLY A 3 2.05 19.54 1.82
C GLY A 3 3.01 18.80 2.73
N ARG A 4 2.54 18.39 3.90
CA ARG A 4 3.33 17.52 4.78
C ARG A 4 3.53 16.15 4.10
N GLU A 5 4.65 15.52 4.40
CA GLU A 5 4.93 14.15 3.93
C GLU A 5 3.93 13.14 4.50
N LEU A 6 3.71 12.07 3.74
CA LEU A 6 2.92 10.91 4.15
C LEU A 6 3.66 10.15 5.26
N GLN A 7 2.98 9.88 6.38
CA GLN A 7 3.56 9.19 7.53
C GLN A 7 2.88 7.83 7.77
N LEU A 8 3.55 6.93 8.51
CA LEU A 8 2.99 5.61 8.84
C LEU A 8 1.65 5.70 9.58
N ILE A 9 1.47 6.71 10.43
CA ILE A 9 0.20 6.93 11.15
C ILE A 9 -0.94 7.25 10.19
N ASP A 10 -0.65 7.86 9.04
CA ASP A 10 -1.67 8.22 8.05
C ASP A 10 -2.18 7.01 7.29
N LEU A 11 -1.28 6.05 7.07
CA LEU A 11 -1.62 4.74 6.51
C LEU A 11 -2.51 3.98 7.49
N ALA A 12 -2.09 3.89 8.76
CA ALA A 12 -2.80 3.15 9.80
C ALA A 12 -4.19 3.72 10.14
N THR A 13 -4.41 5.01 9.86
CA THR A 13 -5.67 5.72 10.16
C THR A 13 -6.52 6.02 8.92
N HIS A 14 -6.13 5.52 7.74
CA HIS A 14 -6.78 5.81 6.47
C HIS A 14 -6.85 7.31 6.13
N SER A 15 -5.90 8.10 6.62
CA SER A 15 -5.82 9.55 6.40
C SER A 15 -4.73 9.96 5.42
N GLY A 16 -4.08 9.00 4.76
CA GLY A 16 -2.98 9.23 3.83
C GLY A 16 -3.35 9.84 2.48
N GLY A 17 -4.64 9.97 2.13
CA GLY A 17 -5.06 10.50 0.82
C GLY A 17 -5.00 9.53 -0.35
N LEU A 18 -4.70 8.25 -0.09
CA LEU A 18 -4.59 7.21 -1.11
C LEU A 18 -5.96 6.70 -1.58
N PRO A 19 -6.08 6.25 -2.84
CA PRO A 19 -7.28 5.58 -3.31
C PRO A 19 -7.51 4.26 -2.57
N ARG A 20 -8.70 3.68 -2.71
CA ARG A 20 -9.05 2.43 -2.03
C ARG A 20 -8.09 1.28 -2.41
N GLU A 21 -7.84 1.13 -3.69
CA GLU A 21 -7.01 0.09 -4.31
C GLU A 21 -6.00 0.75 -5.24
N ILE A 22 -4.91 0.04 -5.55
CA ILE A 22 -4.06 0.39 -6.70
C ILE A 22 -4.80 0.10 -8.01
N ASP A 23 -4.42 0.77 -9.09
CA ASP A 23 -4.82 0.35 -10.43
C ASP A 23 -3.98 -0.87 -10.86
N HIS A 24 -4.66 -1.95 -11.23
CA HIS A 24 -4.08 -3.18 -11.72
C HIS A 24 -5.12 -4.01 -12.49
N PRO A 25 -4.71 -4.92 -13.40
CA PRO A 25 -5.63 -5.87 -14.04
C PRO A 25 -6.34 -6.74 -13.01
N GLN A 26 -7.59 -7.11 -13.28
CA GLN A 26 -8.32 -8.04 -12.43
C GLN A 26 -7.63 -9.42 -12.44
N GLY A 27 -7.34 -9.95 -11.25
CA GLY A 27 -6.84 -11.31 -11.09
C GLY A 27 -7.93 -12.36 -11.37
N PRO A 28 -7.55 -13.61 -11.66
CA PRO A 28 -8.51 -14.70 -11.79
C PRO A 28 -9.21 -14.99 -10.45
N PRO A 29 -10.40 -15.64 -10.44
CA PRO A 29 -11.14 -15.91 -9.20
C PRO A 29 -10.37 -16.72 -8.15
N GLU A 30 -9.51 -17.64 -8.58
CA GLU A 30 -8.65 -18.45 -7.72
C GLU A 30 -7.49 -17.66 -7.09
N ASP A 31 -7.11 -16.53 -7.68
CA ASP A 31 -6.05 -15.65 -7.19
C ASP A 31 -6.30 -14.18 -7.58
N PRO A 32 -7.20 -13.49 -6.86
CA PRO A 32 -7.55 -12.10 -7.17
C PRO A 32 -6.38 -11.12 -6.90
N PHE A 33 -5.33 -11.56 -6.22
CA PHE A 33 -4.18 -10.74 -5.84
C PHE A 33 -2.98 -10.89 -6.77
N LEU A 34 -3.05 -11.79 -7.75
CA LEU A 34 -1.97 -12.14 -8.68
C LEU A 34 -1.21 -10.91 -9.25
N TYR A 35 -1.93 -9.84 -9.56
CA TYR A 35 -1.36 -8.63 -10.17
C TYR A 35 -1.01 -7.51 -9.19
N LYS A 36 -1.20 -7.71 -7.89
CA LYS A 36 -0.78 -6.76 -6.85
C LYS A 36 0.70 -6.94 -6.52
N THR A 37 1.57 -6.76 -7.51
CA THR A 37 3.03 -6.92 -7.39
C THR A 37 3.69 -5.63 -6.90
N LEU A 38 4.94 -5.71 -6.42
CA LEU A 38 5.72 -4.55 -5.99
C LEU A 38 5.85 -3.49 -7.10
N GLU A 39 6.03 -3.94 -8.34
CA GLU A 39 6.12 -3.08 -9.52
C GLU A 39 4.81 -2.32 -9.75
N ALA A 40 3.65 -2.98 -9.56
CA ALA A 40 2.35 -2.33 -9.66
C ALA A 40 2.17 -1.25 -8.57
N TYR A 41 2.57 -1.54 -7.32
CA TYR A 41 2.56 -0.54 -6.24
C TYR A 41 3.47 0.65 -6.56
N LYS A 42 4.68 0.38 -7.06
CA LYS A 42 5.64 1.43 -7.44
C LYS A 42 5.08 2.32 -8.56
N ALA A 43 4.53 1.72 -9.61
CA ALA A 43 3.91 2.47 -10.71
C ALA A 43 2.76 3.35 -10.23
N ASN A 44 1.93 2.86 -9.31
CA ASN A 44 0.84 3.63 -8.72
C ASN A 44 1.32 4.79 -7.85
N LEU A 45 2.43 4.63 -7.10
CA LEU A 45 3.05 5.73 -6.35
C LEU A 45 3.65 6.79 -7.28
N ASP A 46 4.36 6.36 -8.33
CA ASP A 46 5.00 7.24 -9.30
C ASP A 46 3.95 8.05 -10.11
N ALA A 47 2.72 7.55 -10.22
CA ALA A 47 1.58 8.24 -10.85
C ALA A 47 0.99 9.38 -10.00
N GLY A 48 1.45 9.58 -8.75
CA GLY A 48 0.95 10.64 -7.87
C GLY A 48 -0.47 10.40 -7.36
N PRO A 49 -0.72 9.36 -6.54
CA PRO A 49 -2.06 8.82 -6.29
C PRO A 49 -2.89 9.63 -5.28
N LEU A 50 -2.36 10.72 -4.73
CA LEU A 50 -3.00 11.44 -3.62
C LEU A 50 -4.27 12.17 -4.10
N MET A 51 -5.43 11.74 -3.59
CA MET A 51 -6.72 12.40 -3.81
C MET A 51 -6.88 13.65 -2.93
N PHE A 52 -6.17 13.71 -1.80
CA PHE A 52 -6.11 14.84 -0.89
C PHE A 52 -4.80 14.82 -0.10
N LYS A 53 -4.48 15.92 0.60
CA LYS A 53 -3.25 16.03 1.39
C LYS A 53 -3.30 15.08 2.61
N PRO A 54 -2.19 14.40 2.97
CA PRO A 54 -2.18 13.54 4.15
C PRO A 54 -2.66 14.25 5.43
N GLY A 55 -3.51 13.58 6.21
CA GLY A 55 -4.08 14.09 7.46
C GLY A 55 -5.19 15.14 7.32
N THR A 56 -5.60 15.54 6.11
CA THR A 56 -6.69 16.52 5.93
C THR A 56 -8.05 15.87 5.66
N GLY A 57 -8.12 14.55 5.63
CA GLY A 57 -9.34 13.78 5.37
C GLY A 57 -9.14 12.30 5.69
N ILE A 58 -10.22 11.53 5.65
CA ILE A 58 -10.21 10.08 5.87
C ILE A 58 -10.91 9.40 4.70
N SER A 59 -10.25 8.41 4.09
CA SER A 59 -10.82 7.54 3.07
C SER A 59 -10.19 6.16 3.19
N TYR A 60 -11.03 5.14 3.35
CA TYR A 60 -10.57 3.77 3.53
C TYR A 60 -9.68 3.33 2.35
N SER A 61 -8.49 2.79 2.66
CA SER A 61 -7.49 2.43 1.66
C SER A 61 -6.78 1.13 2.02
N ASN A 62 -7.00 0.11 1.19
CA ASN A 62 -6.22 -1.13 1.21
C ASN A 62 -4.79 -0.85 0.73
N PHE A 63 -4.64 -0.03 -0.32
CA PHE A 63 -3.34 0.43 -0.80
C PHE A 63 -2.50 1.03 0.35
N GLY A 64 -3.09 1.88 1.19
CA GLY A 64 -2.41 2.44 2.36
C GLY A 64 -1.95 1.37 3.36
N PHE A 65 -2.76 0.34 3.61
CA PHE A 65 -2.40 -0.76 4.49
C PHE A 65 -1.33 -1.69 3.88
N ASP A 66 -1.36 -1.92 2.58
CA ASP A 66 -0.33 -2.70 1.88
C ASP A 66 1.03 -1.98 1.94
N LEU A 67 1.04 -0.65 1.82
CA LEU A 67 2.24 0.16 2.04
C LEU A 67 2.72 0.12 3.49
N LEU A 68 1.80 0.14 4.46
CA LEU A 68 2.15 0.02 5.87
C LEU A 68 2.81 -1.35 6.14
N ALA A 69 2.26 -2.43 5.61
CA ALA A 69 2.82 -3.77 5.73
C ALA A 69 4.22 -3.85 5.11
N GLN A 70 4.43 -3.25 3.94
CA GLN A 70 5.75 -3.15 3.30
C GLN A 70 6.75 -2.35 4.14
N ALA A 71 6.34 -1.20 4.67
CA ALA A 71 7.20 -0.35 5.51
C ALA A 71 7.61 -1.06 6.81
N LEU A 72 6.68 -1.74 7.48
CA LEU A 72 6.96 -2.53 8.68
C LEU A 72 7.88 -3.73 8.36
N SER A 73 7.63 -4.44 7.26
CA SER A 73 8.46 -5.56 6.83
C SER A 73 9.88 -5.13 6.50
N GLY A 74 10.03 -3.99 5.82
CA GLY A 74 11.31 -3.38 5.50
C GLY A 74 12.06 -2.98 6.77
N ALA A 75 11.39 -2.31 7.72
CA ALA A 75 11.97 -1.92 9.00
C ALA A 75 12.42 -3.12 9.85
N ALA A 76 11.71 -4.25 9.76
CA ALA A 76 12.03 -5.49 10.46
C ALA A 76 13.07 -6.35 9.72
N GLY A 77 13.51 -5.99 8.52
CA GLY A 77 14.39 -6.82 7.69
C GLY A 77 13.75 -8.11 7.18
N LEU A 78 12.43 -8.18 7.16
CA LEU A 78 11.64 -9.36 6.76
C LEU A 78 11.23 -9.33 5.29
N MET A 79 11.51 -8.24 4.58
CA MET A 79 11.20 -8.11 3.16
C MET A 79 12.10 -9.03 2.33
N LYS A 80 11.59 -10.22 1.97
CA LYS A 80 12.21 -11.06 0.95
C LYS A 80 11.79 -10.52 -0.43
N ASN A 81 12.68 -10.65 -1.43
CA ASN A 81 12.58 -10.09 -2.79
C ASN A 81 11.42 -10.61 -3.67
N SER A 82 10.27 -10.91 -3.08
CA SER A 82 9.09 -11.31 -3.79
C SER A 82 7.91 -11.15 -2.82
N CYS A 83 7.08 -10.14 -3.07
CA CYS A 83 5.66 -10.23 -2.74
C CYS A 83 5.04 -11.32 -3.64
N SER A 84 5.49 -12.55 -3.47
CA SER A 84 4.79 -13.75 -3.91
C SER A 84 3.72 -13.99 -2.86
N ASN A 85 2.46 -13.72 -3.22
CA ASN A 85 1.24 -14.15 -2.53
C ASN A 85 1.46 -14.73 -1.13
N GLY A 86 1.32 -13.88 -0.11
CA GLY A 86 1.42 -14.37 1.24
C GLY A 86 1.48 -13.24 2.22
N TYR A 87 0.31 -12.93 2.78
CA TYR A 87 0.15 -12.44 4.14
C TYR A 87 1.40 -12.70 4.98
N LEU A 88 1.94 -11.64 5.60
CA LEU A 88 2.82 -11.80 6.76
C LEU A 88 2.07 -12.71 7.73
N ASN A 89 2.46 -13.98 7.82
CA ASN A 89 2.03 -14.87 8.89
C ASN A 89 3.09 -14.75 10.00
N PRO A 90 2.85 -13.97 11.07
CA PRO A 90 3.79 -13.84 12.17
C PRO A 90 3.84 -15.08 13.10
N LEU A 91 3.22 -16.20 12.74
CA LEU A 91 3.12 -17.42 13.56
C LEU A 91 3.82 -18.66 12.97
N THR A 92 4.90 -18.49 12.21
CA THR A 92 5.84 -19.59 11.88
C THR A 92 7.27 -19.19 12.18
#